data_AF-A0A9N9HML5-F1
#
_entry.id   AF-A0A9N9HML5-F1
#
_cell.length_a   1.000
_cell.length_b   1.000
_cell.length_c   1.000
_cell.angle_alpha   90.00
_cell.angle_beta   90.00
_cell.angle_gamma   90.00
#
_symmetry.space_group_name_H-M   'P 1'
#
loop_
_entity.id
_entity.type
_entity.pdbx_description
1 polymer ?
#
loop_
_entity_poly.entity_id
_entity_poly.type
_entity_poly.pdbx_seq_one_letter_code
_entity_poly.pdbx_strand_id
1 'polypeptide(L)'
;MGLFDTHKGHHDEVYSGEHEHKGHLSHEVVAGAVGFEAFKAYEKKREKEGHHDKHALAKEVLAGLVAAEAEKLFETKGLKHIDAAKAKLDAKRHAEKMYEGVAPHDYEVGEKVDVHVNSLTPMMGPKMQLLKSIIPYDYYYKPFHFCEPEDKKDQPESLGSILFGDRIFNSPYELFMLKNDSCHVLCENQSKIPGEDASFINARIRENYAINWLIDGLPAASKRTDSKTNSVFYSIGFELGNQGTMSNLSPLLHNHYAIEIQYHQQDENKYRVVGVLVRPSSHKYESLDDAKKCHTTGTLTLDEKTDNAVWYTYKVDWTISPTAWATRWDNYLHTFDPRIHWFSLVNSIVIVLFLTGMVAMILLRALHKDISRYNQIEAQEDVQEDFGWKLVHGD
;
A
#
# COMPACT_ATOMS: atom_id res chain seq x y z
N MET A 1 -1.55 11.53 9.47
CA MET A 1 -1.35 10.39 10.40
C MET A 1 -2.53 9.47 10.22
N GLY A 2 -2.32 8.26 9.73
CA GLY A 2 -3.42 7.35 9.42
C GLY A 2 -3.74 6.39 10.55
N LEU A 3 -4.88 5.71 10.45
CA LEU A 3 -5.52 4.95 11.53
C LEU A 3 -4.56 4.00 12.28
N PHE A 4 -3.77 3.19 11.57
CA PHE A 4 -2.82 2.26 12.20
C PHE A 4 -1.59 2.94 12.82
N ASP A 5 -1.06 4.02 12.26
CA ASP A 5 0.05 4.78 12.86
C ASP A 5 -0.43 5.60 14.06
N THR A 6 -1.65 6.12 13.97
CA THR A 6 -2.35 6.73 15.10
C THR A 6 -2.55 5.67 16.18
N HIS A 7 -3.04 4.47 15.86
CA HIS A 7 -3.26 3.40 16.84
C HIS A 7 -1.98 2.74 17.36
N LYS A 8 -0.91 2.68 16.56
CA LYS A 8 0.42 2.25 16.98
C LYS A 8 1.07 3.31 17.85
N GLY A 9 0.94 4.59 17.50
CA GLY A 9 1.34 5.71 18.34
C GLY A 9 0.57 5.71 19.66
N HIS A 10 -0.75 5.45 19.61
CA HIS A 10 -1.58 5.27 20.79
C HIS A 10 -1.14 4.04 21.60
N HIS A 11 -0.81 2.93 20.94
CA HIS A 11 -0.26 1.74 21.59
C HIS A 11 1.06 2.08 22.29
N ASP A 12 1.99 2.73 21.62
CA ASP A 12 3.27 3.08 22.19
C ASP A 12 3.10 4.11 23.34
N GLU A 13 2.18 5.06 23.21
CA GLU A 13 1.83 6.00 24.29
C GLU A 13 1.22 5.30 25.51
N VAL A 14 0.40 4.26 25.29
CA VAL A 14 -0.29 3.51 26.34
C VAL A 14 0.61 2.44 27.00
N TYR A 15 1.41 1.73 26.19
CA TYR A 15 2.19 0.55 26.61
C TYR A 15 3.68 0.83 26.83
N SER A 16 4.28 1.82 26.14
CA SER A 16 5.72 2.11 26.21
C SER A 16 6.09 3.45 26.90
N GLY A 17 5.11 4.31 27.21
CA GLY A 17 5.36 5.56 27.94
C GLY A 17 5.95 5.34 29.33
N GLU A 18 7.18 5.82 29.56
CA GLU A 18 7.97 5.63 30.78
C GLU A 18 7.79 6.73 31.85
N HIS A 19 6.73 7.55 31.78
CA HIS A 19 6.57 8.68 32.71
C HIS A 19 5.24 8.70 33.46
N GLU A 20 5.32 9.17 34.70
CA GLU A 20 4.32 9.34 35.75
C GLU A 20 3.13 10.28 35.40
N HIS A 21 2.60 10.23 34.18
CA HIS A 21 1.44 11.03 33.79
C HIS A 21 0.16 10.19 33.78
N LYS A 22 -0.29 9.80 34.97
CA LYS A 22 -1.54 9.03 35.20
C LYS A 22 -2.86 9.79 34.87
N GLY A 23 -2.81 10.86 34.09
CA GLY A 23 -3.93 11.82 33.99
C GLY A 23 -4.42 12.24 32.60
N HIS A 24 -3.78 11.84 31.49
CA HIS A 24 -4.10 12.47 30.19
C HIS A 24 -4.27 11.50 29.00
N LEU A 25 -4.47 10.19 29.24
CA LEU A 25 -4.85 9.30 28.14
C LEU A 25 -6.31 9.59 27.75
N SER A 26 -6.52 9.93 26.48
CA SER A 26 -7.85 10.15 25.93
C SER A 26 -8.54 8.82 25.64
N HIS A 27 -9.86 8.86 25.56
CA HIS A 27 -10.69 7.73 25.20
C HIS A 27 -10.32 7.12 23.84
N GLU A 28 -10.05 7.98 22.86
CA GLU A 28 -9.66 7.61 21.50
C GLU A 28 -8.27 6.96 21.45
N VAL A 29 -7.34 7.44 22.29
CA VAL A 29 -6.00 6.86 22.46
C VAL A 29 -6.11 5.43 22.97
N VAL A 30 -6.81 5.24 24.08
CA VAL A 30 -7.01 3.92 24.68
C VAL A 30 -7.75 2.97 23.72
N ALA A 31 -8.80 3.44 23.07
CA ALA A 31 -9.56 2.65 22.10
C ALA A 31 -8.69 2.21 20.91
N GLY A 32 -7.84 3.10 20.39
CA GLY A 32 -6.90 2.78 19.32
C GLY A 32 -5.88 1.72 19.71
N ALA A 33 -5.26 1.87 20.87
CA ALA A 33 -4.26 0.94 21.39
C ALA A 33 -4.84 -0.48 21.59
N VAL A 34 -6.03 -0.57 22.21
CA VAL A 34 -6.73 -1.85 22.44
C VAL A 34 -7.12 -2.51 21.11
N GLY A 35 -7.70 -1.74 20.19
CA GLY A 35 -8.10 -2.26 18.89
C GLY A 35 -6.91 -2.85 18.13
N PHE A 36 -5.75 -2.18 18.19
CA PHE A 36 -4.52 -2.61 17.52
C PHE A 36 -3.96 -3.91 18.09
N GLU A 37 -3.85 -4.04 19.42
CA GLU A 37 -3.35 -5.27 20.04
C GLU A 37 -4.31 -6.45 19.85
N ALA A 38 -5.62 -6.21 19.89
CA ALA A 38 -6.61 -7.24 19.59
C ALA A 38 -6.48 -7.75 18.15
N PHE A 39 -6.34 -6.86 17.18
CA PHE A 39 -6.14 -7.23 15.78
C PHE A 39 -4.82 -7.98 15.55
N LYS A 40 -3.73 -7.52 16.16
CA LYS A 40 -2.43 -8.21 16.12
C LYS A 40 -2.48 -9.62 16.73
N ALA A 41 -3.19 -9.78 17.85
CA ALA A 41 -3.39 -11.09 18.47
C ALA A 41 -4.21 -12.04 17.57
N TYR A 42 -5.20 -11.50 16.86
CA TYR A 42 -5.99 -12.23 15.87
C TYR A 42 -5.14 -12.71 14.69
N GLU A 43 -4.33 -11.83 14.10
CA GLU A 43 -3.42 -12.20 12.99
C GLU A 43 -2.44 -13.30 13.41
N LYS A 44 -1.83 -13.18 14.60
CA LYS A 44 -0.92 -14.21 15.14
C LYS A 44 -1.62 -15.56 15.36
N LYS A 45 -2.90 -15.56 15.69
CA LYS A 45 -3.71 -16.79 15.80
C LYS A 45 -3.91 -17.40 14.42
N ARG A 46 -4.28 -16.60 13.43
CA ARG A 46 -4.45 -17.03 12.03
C ARG A 46 -3.19 -17.62 11.44
N GLU A 47 -2.03 -16.99 11.67
CA GLU A 47 -0.73 -17.50 11.19
C GLU A 47 -0.42 -18.90 11.71
N LYS A 48 -0.81 -19.22 12.95
CA LYS A 48 -0.59 -20.54 13.55
C LYS A 48 -1.57 -21.59 13.07
N GLU A 49 -2.80 -21.18 12.82
CA GLU A 49 -3.91 -22.06 12.48
C GLU A 49 -3.99 -22.35 10.97
N GLY A 50 -3.45 -21.46 10.12
CA GLY A 50 -3.30 -21.69 8.68
C GLY A 50 -4.62 -21.68 7.87
N HIS A 51 -5.73 -21.28 8.48
CA HIS A 51 -7.04 -21.18 7.82
C HIS A 51 -7.71 -19.83 8.06
N HIS A 52 -8.58 -19.45 7.13
CA HIS A 52 -9.36 -18.22 7.21
C HIS A 52 -10.71 -18.53 7.86
N ASP A 53 -10.99 -17.87 8.98
CA ASP A 53 -12.31 -17.90 9.60
C ASP A 53 -13.36 -17.31 8.65
N LYS A 54 -14.61 -17.77 8.78
CA LYS A 54 -15.75 -17.05 8.18
C LYS A 54 -15.80 -15.63 8.76
N HIS A 55 -16.13 -14.65 7.93
CA HIS A 55 -16.17 -13.22 8.31
C HIS A 55 -16.89 -12.94 9.64
N ALA A 56 -18.04 -13.58 9.85
CA ALA A 56 -18.81 -13.46 11.09
C ALA A 56 -18.04 -13.98 12.32
N LEU A 57 -17.40 -15.15 12.19
CA LEU A 57 -16.59 -15.75 13.26
C LEU A 57 -15.36 -14.89 13.57
N ALA A 58 -14.71 -14.33 12.54
CA ALA A 58 -13.57 -13.45 12.71
C ALA A 58 -13.93 -12.19 13.52
N LYS A 59 -15.06 -11.54 13.19
CA LYS A 59 -15.55 -10.38 13.95
C LYS A 59 -15.87 -10.72 15.41
N GLU A 60 -16.44 -11.89 15.67
CA GLU A 60 -16.69 -12.37 17.04
C GLU A 60 -15.39 -12.61 17.82
N VAL A 61 -14.41 -13.27 17.19
CA VAL A 61 -13.09 -13.50 17.80
C VAL A 61 -12.39 -12.17 18.11
N LEU A 62 -12.39 -11.23 17.16
CA LEU A 62 -11.85 -9.89 17.36
C LEU A 62 -12.56 -9.14 18.49
N ALA A 63 -13.88 -9.19 18.57
CA ALA A 63 -14.63 -8.58 19.66
C ALA A 63 -14.25 -9.18 21.02
N GLY A 64 -14.03 -10.51 21.09
CA GLY A 64 -13.53 -11.18 22.29
C GLY A 64 -12.12 -10.74 22.69
N LEU A 65 -11.20 -10.62 21.72
CA LEU A 65 -9.84 -10.14 21.95
C LEU A 65 -9.82 -8.67 22.40
N VAL A 66 -10.66 -7.81 21.79
CA VAL A 66 -10.84 -6.42 22.22
C VAL A 66 -11.36 -6.35 23.65
N ALA A 67 -12.35 -7.17 24.00
CA ALA A 67 -12.90 -7.18 25.35
C ALA A 67 -11.83 -7.57 26.38
N ALA A 68 -11.06 -8.63 26.11
CA ALA A 68 -10.00 -9.12 26.97
C ALA A 68 -8.85 -8.10 27.12
N GLU A 69 -8.39 -7.51 26.02
CA GLU A 69 -7.29 -6.55 26.07
C GLU A 69 -7.72 -5.22 26.70
N ALA A 70 -8.96 -4.76 26.46
CA ALA A 70 -9.51 -3.61 27.16
C ALA A 70 -9.54 -3.86 28.68
N GLU A 71 -10.08 -4.99 29.12
CA GLU A 71 -10.20 -5.33 30.54
C GLU A 71 -8.84 -5.36 31.23
N LYS A 72 -7.88 -6.06 30.62
CA LYS A 72 -6.47 -6.07 31.06
C LYS A 72 -5.89 -4.67 31.14
N LEU A 73 -6.14 -3.80 30.16
CA LEU A 73 -5.61 -2.44 30.14
C LEU A 73 -6.24 -1.53 31.21
N PHE A 74 -7.57 -1.60 31.38
CA PHE A 74 -8.29 -0.83 32.41
C PHE A 74 -7.87 -1.24 33.83
N GLU A 75 -7.62 -2.54 34.06
CA GLU A 75 -7.15 -3.07 35.35
C GLU A 75 -5.70 -2.67 35.65
N THR A 76 -4.80 -2.82 34.67
CA THR A 76 -3.35 -2.62 34.87
C THR A 76 -2.94 -1.14 34.88
N LYS A 77 -3.60 -0.29 34.09
CA LYS A 77 -3.28 1.14 33.97
C LYS A 77 -4.18 2.05 34.80
N GLY A 78 -5.20 1.52 35.46
CA GLY A 78 -6.03 2.26 36.42
C GLY A 78 -6.79 3.45 35.80
N LEU A 79 -7.34 3.27 34.60
CA LEU A 79 -7.99 4.29 33.76
C LEU A 79 -9.41 4.66 34.24
N LYS A 80 -9.58 4.96 35.53
CA LYS A 80 -10.90 5.18 36.16
C LYS A 80 -11.65 6.41 35.64
N HIS A 81 -10.95 7.35 35.00
CA HIS A 81 -11.54 8.56 34.40
C HIS A 81 -12.10 8.35 33.00
N ILE A 82 -11.85 7.19 32.38
CA ILE A 82 -12.30 6.86 31.02
C ILE A 82 -13.50 5.93 31.10
N ASP A 83 -14.53 6.21 30.29
CA ASP A 83 -15.67 5.31 30.11
C ASP A 83 -15.23 4.02 29.41
N ALA A 84 -15.16 2.94 30.19
CA ALA A 84 -14.75 1.63 29.71
C ALA A 84 -15.71 1.04 28.67
N ALA A 85 -17.01 1.27 28.79
CA ALA A 85 -17.99 0.74 27.86
C ALA A 85 -17.85 1.41 26.49
N LYS A 86 -17.71 2.75 26.50
CA LYS A 86 -17.43 3.51 25.28
C LYS A 86 -16.08 3.09 24.66
N ALA A 87 -15.06 2.82 25.47
CA ALA A 87 -13.71 2.55 24.98
C ALA A 87 -13.62 1.17 24.33
N LYS A 88 -14.28 0.19 24.94
CA LYS A 88 -14.49 -1.14 24.36
C LYS A 88 -15.23 -1.05 23.02
N LEU A 89 -16.27 -0.22 22.92
CA LEU A 89 -17.03 -0.04 21.67
C LEU A 89 -16.18 0.60 20.55
N ASP A 90 -15.41 1.63 20.86
CA ASP A 90 -14.57 2.32 19.87
C ASP A 90 -13.38 1.45 19.47
N ALA A 91 -12.78 0.72 20.41
CA ALA A 91 -11.75 -0.27 20.13
C ALA A 91 -12.25 -1.39 19.21
N LYS A 92 -13.48 -1.87 19.44
CA LYS A 92 -14.12 -2.87 18.58
C LYS A 92 -14.27 -2.34 17.16
N ARG A 93 -14.76 -1.12 16.98
CA ARG A 93 -14.89 -0.48 15.67
C ARG A 93 -13.53 -0.34 14.96
N HIS A 94 -12.49 0.05 15.69
CA HIS A 94 -11.14 0.13 15.13
C HIS A 94 -10.61 -1.25 14.69
N ALA A 95 -10.74 -2.27 15.54
CA ALA A 95 -10.30 -3.63 15.21
C ALA A 95 -11.06 -4.23 14.01
N GLU A 96 -12.38 -3.99 13.93
CA GLU A 96 -13.19 -4.41 12.79
C GLU A 96 -12.76 -3.71 11.50
N LYS A 97 -12.50 -2.40 11.54
CA LYS A 97 -12.01 -1.64 10.38
C LYS A 97 -10.62 -2.10 9.91
N MET A 98 -9.74 -2.44 10.85
CA MET A 98 -8.41 -3.00 10.53
C MET A 98 -8.53 -4.38 9.88
N TYR A 99 -9.46 -5.21 10.34
CA TYR A 99 -9.75 -6.51 9.75
C TYR A 99 -10.39 -6.41 8.35
N GLU A 100 -11.33 -5.50 8.16
CA GLU A 100 -11.95 -5.25 6.85
C GLU A 100 -10.93 -4.84 5.79
N GLY A 101 -9.85 -4.16 6.17
CA GLY A 101 -8.75 -3.82 5.25
C GLY A 101 -7.87 -4.99 4.78
N VAL A 102 -7.98 -6.17 5.40
CA VAL A 102 -7.16 -7.36 5.07
C VAL A 102 -7.97 -8.63 4.80
N ALA A 103 -9.25 -8.65 5.17
CA ALA A 103 -10.12 -9.80 4.99
C ALA A 103 -10.58 -9.93 3.53
N PRO A 104 -10.74 -11.16 3.01
CA PRO A 104 -11.46 -11.37 1.76
C PRO A 104 -12.89 -10.87 1.89
N HIS A 105 -13.32 -9.99 0.99
CA HIS A 105 -14.72 -9.62 0.86
C HIS A 105 -15.44 -10.61 -0.07
N ASP A 106 -16.51 -11.22 0.44
CA ASP A 106 -17.40 -12.10 -0.34
C ASP A 106 -18.56 -11.26 -0.87
N TYR A 107 -18.55 -10.91 -2.14
CA TYR A 107 -19.63 -10.16 -2.77
C TYR A 107 -20.79 -11.06 -3.18
N GLU A 108 -22.00 -10.56 -3.02
CA GLU A 108 -23.23 -11.11 -3.62
C GLU A 108 -23.51 -10.52 -5.01
N VAL A 109 -24.38 -11.15 -5.79
CA VAL A 109 -24.77 -10.64 -7.12
C VAL A 109 -25.45 -9.27 -6.98
N GLY A 110 -24.96 -8.28 -7.72
CA GLY A 110 -25.50 -6.91 -7.69
C GLY A 110 -25.06 -6.09 -6.48
N GLU A 111 -24.22 -6.64 -5.59
CA GLU A 111 -23.60 -5.86 -4.52
C GLU A 111 -22.66 -4.79 -5.11
N LYS A 112 -22.65 -3.60 -4.50
CA LYS A 112 -21.78 -2.51 -4.94
C LYS A 112 -20.32 -2.84 -4.66
N VAL A 113 -19.47 -2.63 -5.66
CA VAL A 113 -18.02 -2.76 -5.55
C VAL A 113 -17.42 -1.36 -5.61
N ASP A 114 -16.87 -0.89 -4.50
CA ASP A 114 -16.34 0.47 -4.43
C ASP A 114 -15.03 0.60 -5.22
N VAL A 115 -14.93 1.72 -5.95
CA VAL A 115 -13.72 2.11 -6.67
C VAL A 115 -13.09 3.27 -5.93
N HIS A 116 -11.85 3.09 -5.52
CA HIS A 116 -11.04 4.10 -4.88
C HIS A 116 -10.00 4.64 -5.85
N VAL A 117 -9.73 5.94 -5.76
CA VAL A 117 -8.73 6.63 -6.58
C VAL A 117 -7.60 7.11 -5.69
N ASN A 118 -6.35 6.98 -6.15
CA ASN A 118 -5.17 7.40 -5.38
C ASN A 118 -4.48 8.58 -6.07
N SER A 119 -3.27 8.36 -6.59
CA SER A 119 -2.42 9.38 -7.18
C SER A 119 -2.10 9.06 -8.63
N LEU A 120 -1.66 10.07 -9.36
CA LEU A 120 -1.07 9.94 -10.67
C LEU A 120 0.45 9.95 -10.51
N THR A 121 1.10 8.91 -11.00
CA THR A 121 2.55 8.71 -10.89
C THR A 121 3.19 8.56 -12.27
N PRO A 122 4.44 9.05 -12.44
CA PRO A 122 5.16 8.85 -13.68
C PRO A 122 5.55 7.37 -13.86
N MET A 123 5.26 6.79 -15.02
CA MET A 123 5.69 5.45 -15.40
C MET A 123 6.91 5.47 -16.32
N MET A 124 7.69 4.40 -16.28
CA MET A 124 8.77 4.17 -17.24
C MET A 124 8.17 4.00 -18.64
N GLY A 125 8.66 4.82 -19.59
CA GLY A 125 8.17 4.78 -20.96
C GLY A 125 8.60 3.51 -21.71
N PRO A 126 7.88 3.12 -22.78
CA PRO A 126 8.20 1.91 -23.54
C PRO A 126 9.51 2.01 -24.34
N LYS A 127 9.95 3.23 -24.70
CA LYS A 127 11.17 3.44 -25.51
C LYS A 127 12.44 3.67 -24.68
N MET A 128 12.30 4.34 -23.55
CA MET A 128 13.39 4.66 -22.64
C MET A 128 12.95 4.25 -21.26
N GLN A 129 13.65 3.29 -20.66
CA GLN A 129 13.48 2.85 -19.27
C GLN A 129 13.95 3.94 -18.29
N LEU A 130 13.55 5.19 -18.53
CA LEU A 130 13.89 6.35 -17.74
C LEU A 130 12.59 7.04 -17.33
N LEU A 131 12.49 7.34 -16.04
CA LEU A 131 11.42 8.17 -15.49
C LEU A 131 11.64 9.62 -15.94
N LYS A 132 10.60 10.21 -16.53
CA LYS A 132 10.64 11.61 -17.00
C LYS A 132 10.34 12.63 -15.89
N SER A 133 9.72 12.17 -14.80
CA SER A 133 9.37 12.96 -13.62
C SER A 133 9.46 12.07 -12.38
N ILE A 134 9.45 12.69 -11.20
CA ILE A 134 9.45 12.04 -9.88
C ILE A 134 8.32 12.55 -8.97
N ILE A 135 7.47 13.47 -9.47
CA ILE A 135 6.46 14.14 -8.64
C ILE A 135 5.11 13.43 -8.81
N PRO A 136 4.55 12.81 -7.76
CA PRO A 136 3.17 12.32 -7.79
C PRO A 136 2.18 13.47 -7.63
N TYR A 137 0.98 13.32 -8.18
CA TYR A 137 -0.14 14.25 -7.98
C TYR A 137 -1.36 13.50 -7.49
N ASP A 138 -2.13 14.09 -6.59
CA ASP A 138 -3.41 13.50 -6.15
C ASP A 138 -4.38 13.38 -7.34
N TYR A 139 -5.24 12.35 -7.36
CA TYR A 139 -6.23 12.17 -8.42
C TYR A 139 -7.11 13.42 -8.61
N TYR A 140 -7.59 14.00 -7.52
CA TYR A 140 -8.39 15.23 -7.53
C TYR A 140 -7.56 16.52 -7.53
N TYR A 141 -6.32 16.48 -7.99
CA TYR A 141 -5.54 17.70 -8.19
C TYR A 141 -6.22 18.58 -9.26
N LYS A 142 -6.55 19.82 -8.88
CA LYS A 142 -7.45 20.71 -9.64
C LYS A 142 -7.13 20.80 -11.16
N PRO A 143 -5.87 20.94 -11.59
CA PRO A 143 -5.54 20.99 -13.02
C PRO A 143 -5.92 19.77 -13.86
N PHE A 144 -6.24 18.61 -13.26
CA PHE A 144 -6.72 17.45 -14.03
C PHE A 144 -8.20 17.51 -14.38
N HIS A 145 -9.02 18.25 -13.62
CA HIS A 145 -10.47 18.39 -13.84
C HIS A 145 -11.23 17.06 -13.95
N PHE A 146 -10.80 16.02 -13.24
CA PHE A 146 -11.55 14.75 -13.15
C PHE A 146 -12.87 14.93 -12.39
N CYS A 147 -13.84 14.06 -12.68
CA CYS A 147 -15.13 14.06 -12.00
C CYS A 147 -14.95 13.75 -10.49
N GLU A 148 -15.32 14.70 -9.64
CA GLU A 148 -15.29 14.57 -8.17
C GLU A 148 -16.69 14.18 -7.64
N PRO A 149 -16.82 13.25 -6.68
CA PRO A 149 -18.09 12.95 -6.05
C PRO A 149 -18.55 14.11 -5.15
N GLU A 150 -19.86 14.26 -4.95
CA GLU A 150 -20.41 15.32 -4.08
C GLU A 150 -19.87 15.23 -2.64
N ASP A 151 -19.80 14.00 -2.12
CA ASP A 151 -19.26 13.69 -0.80
C ASP A 151 -17.85 13.09 -0.91
N LYS A 152 -16.84 13.91 -1.26
CA LYS A 152 -15.44 13.46 -1.24
C LYS A 152 -15.00 13.09 0.18
N LYS A 153 -14.51 11.85 0.34
CA LYS A 153 -14.04 11.27 1.60
C LYS A 153 -12.69 10.61 1.40
N ASP A 154 -11.77 10.88 2.33
CA ASP A 154 -10.50 10.16 2.45
C ASP A 154 -10.74 8.72 2.92
N GLN A 155 -10.06 7.75 2.29
CA GLN A 155 -10.15 6.33 2.60
C GLN A 155 -8.85 5.81 3.25
N PRO A 156 -8.86 5.47 4.54
CA PRO A 156 -7.71 4.87 5.19
C PRO A 156 -7.74 3.35 5.00
N GLU A 157 -7.07 2.82 3.97
CA GLU A 157 -7.18 1.39 3.64
C GLU A 157 -6.11 0.47 4.27
N SER A 158 -4.87 0.92 4.55
CA SER A 158 -3.91 0.07 5.28
C SER A 158 -2.75 0.83 5.93
N LEU A 159 -2.02 0.18 6.85
CA LEU A 159 -0.78 0.72 7.44
C LEU A 159 0.28 1.07 6.38
N GLY A 160 0.39 0.26 5.32
CA GLY A 160 1.33 0.48 4.23
C GLY A 160 1.03 1.77 3.46
N SER A 161 -0.23 1.98 3.07
CA SER A 161 -0.64 3.15 2.28
C SER A 161 -0.40 4.47 3.04
N ILE A 162 -0.52 4.45 4.36
CA ILE A 162 -0.25 5.61 5.22
C ILE A 162 1.25 5.95 5.27
N LEU A 163 2.11 4.93 5.47
CA LEU A 163 3.56 5.12 5.56
C LEU A 163 4.18 5.60 4.25
N PHE A 164 3.61 5.19 3.12
CA PHE A 164 4.03 5.65 1.79
C PHE A 164 3.35 6.95 1.34
N GLY A 165 2.43 7.50 2.16
CA GLY A 165 1.79 8.79 1.92
C GLY A 165 0.71 8.77 0.83
N ASP A 166 0.10 7.61 0.57
CA ASP A 166 -1.01 7.47 -0.37
C ASP A 166 -2.21 8.31 0.09
N ARG A 167 -2.84 8.99 -0.87
CA ARG A 167 -4.03 9.83 -0.67
C ARG A 167 -5.17 9.20 -1.45
N ILE A 168 -5.84 8.26 -0.81
CA ILE A 168 -6.90 7.46 -1.40
C ILE A 168 -8.24 8.14 -1.10
N PHE A 169 -9.06 8.30 -2.14
CA PHE A 169 -10.37 8.91 -2.06
C PHE A 169 -11.44 7.99 -2.63
N ASN A 170 -12.68 8.16 -2.17
CA ASN A 170 -13.84 7.61 -2.88
C ASN A 170 -14.01 8.26 -4.27
N SER A 171 -14.74 7.58 -5.14
CA SER A 171 -14.95 8.02 -6.52
C SER A 171 -16.42 7.89 -6.93
N PRO A 172 -16.84 8.55 -8.03
CA PRO A 172 -18.20 8.48 -8.54
C PRO A 172 -18.46 7.25 -9.43
N TYR A 173 -17.52 6.30 -9.53
CA TYR A 173 -17.73 5.07 -10.30
C TYR A 173 -18.70 4.14 -9.57
N GLU A 174 -19.66 3.58 -10.33
CA GLU A 174 -20.68 2.69 -9.79
C GLU A 174 -20.55 1.32 -10.44
N LEU A 175 -19.93 0.39 -9.72
CA LEU A 175 -19.76 -0.98 -10.15
C LEU A 175 -20.64 -1.88 -9.29
N PHE A 176 -21.29 -2.85 -9.93
CA PHE A 176 -22.10 -3.85 -9.24
C PHE A 176 -21.66 -5.25 -9.66
N MET A 177 -21.46 -6.13 -8.69
CA MET A 177 -20.91 -7.46 -8.89
C MET A 177 -21.73 -8.27 -9.92
N LEU A 178 -21.05 -8.83 -10.92
CA LEU A 178 -21.62 -9.56 -12.07
C LEU A 178 -22.58 -8.77 -12.97
N LYS A 179 -22.67 -7.45 -12.81
CA LYS A 179 -23.44 -6.60 -13.71
C LYS A 179 -22.51 -5.99 -14.76
N ASN A 180 -22.57 -6.54 -15.96
CA ASN A 180 -21.86 -5.98 -17.10
C ASN A 180 -22.59 -4.73 -17.59
N ASP A 181 -21.83 -3.68 -17.84
CA ASP A 181 -22.33 -2.41 -18.34
C ASP A 181 -21.51 -1.99 -19.55
N SER A 182 -22.20 -1.70 -20.67
CA SER A 182 -21.54 -1.43 -21.95
C SER A 182 -21.03 0.01 -22.09
N CYS A 183 -21.69 0.96 -21.44
CA CYS A 183 -21.28 2.36 -21.39
C CYS A 183 -22.01 3.12 -20.28
N HIS A 184 -21.25 3.86 -19.48
CA HIS A 184 -21.75 4.83 -18.51
C HIS A 184 -20.97 6.14 -18.60
N VAL A 185 -21.67 7.25 -18.42
CA VAL A 185 -21.06 8.57 -18.25
C VAL A 185 -20.77 8.77 -16.77
N LEU A 186 -19.54 9.15 -16.44
CA LEU A 186 -19.09 9.28 -15.06
C LEU A 186 -19.65 10.53 -14.37
N CYS A 187 -19.63 11.66 -15.08
CA CYS A 187 -20.29 12.88 -14.64
C CYS A 187 -21.08 13.50 -15.79
N GLU A 188 -22.37 13.78 -15.55
CA GLU A 188 -23.26 14.34 -16.58
C GLU A 188 -22.83 15.75 -17.00
N ASN A 189 -22.31 16.51 -16.04
CA ASN A 189 -21.69 17.80 -16.31
C ASN A 189 -20.34 17.59 -16.99
N GLN A 190 -20.15 18.26 -18.12
CA GLN A 190 -18.90 18.24 -18.85
C GLN A 190 -17.78 18.92 -18.03
N SER A 191 -16.63 18.25 -17.93
CA SER A 191 -15.42 18.86 -17.40
C SER A 191 -14.93 19.94 -18.36
N LYS A 192 -14.85 21.18 -17.87
CA LYS A 192 -14.27 22.30 -18.62
C LYS A 192 -12.81 22.45 -18.22
N ILE A 193 -11.92 22.17 -19.16
CA ILE A 193 -10.47 22.22 -18.95
C ILE A 193 -9.93 23.49 -19.64
N PRO A 194 -9.52 24.52 -18.89
CA PRO A 194 -8.90 25.71 -19.46
C PRO A 194 -7.64 25.38 -20.26
N GLY A 195 -7.28 26.21 -21.24
CA GLY A 195 -6.09 26.00 -22.07
C GLY A 195 -4.77 25.86 -21.26
N GLU A 196 -4.63 26.60 -20.17
CA GLU A 196 -3.47 26.50 -19.27
C GLU A 196 -3.37 25.10 -18.63
N ASP A 197 -4.48 24.60 -18.08
CA ASP A 197 -4.55 23.27 -17.49
C ASP A 197 -4.42 22.17 -18.55
N ALA A 198 -4.92 22.41 -19.77
CA ALA A 198 -4.68 21.53 -20.91
C ALA A 198 -3.19 21.39 -21.23
N SER A 199 -2.40 22.48 -21.16
CA SER A 199 -0.94 22.41 -21.32
C SER A 199 -0.29 21.58 -20.22
N PHE A 200 -0.74 21.75 -18.97
CA PHE A 200 -0.30 20.92 -17.84
C PHE A 200 -0.58 19.43 -18.08
N ILE A 201 -1.82 19.06 -18.43
CA ILE A 201 -2.23 17.68 -18.72
C ILE A 201 -1.41 17.11 -19.89
N ASN A 202 -1.29 17.85 -20.99
CA ASN A 202 -0.51 17.44 -22.15
C ASN A 202 0.96 17.17 -21.78
N ALA A 203 1.55 17.97 -20.89
CA ALA A 203 2.89 17.71 -20.35
C ALA A 203 2.94 16.40 -19.53
N ARG A 204 1.96 16.14 -18.65
CA ARG A 204 1.88 14.88 -17.88
C ARG A 204 1.74 13.66 -18.80
N ILE A 205 0.98 13.76 -19.88
CA ILE A 205 0.88 12.67 -20.89
C ILE A 205 2.24 12.45 -21.56
N ARG A 206 2.95 13.51 -21.94
CA ARG A 206 4.31 13.42 -22.51
C ARG A 206 5.32 12.86 -21.51
N GLU A 207 5.06 12.97 -20.21
CA GLU A 207 5.87 12.40 -19.13
C GLU A 207 5.48 10.96 -18.74
N ASN A 208 4.52 10.36 -19.45
CA ASN A 208 4.00 9.00 -19.20
C ASN A 208 3.37 8.84 -17.81
N TYR A 209 2.61 9.83 -17.35
CA TYR A 209 1.84 9.68 -16.13
C TYR A 209 0.78 8.58 -16.27
N ALA A 210 0.62 7.81 -15.21
CA ALA A 210 -0.41 6.81 -15.06
C ALA A 210 -1.30 7.12 -13.87
N ILE A 211 -2.54 6.69 -14.00
CA ILE A 211 -3.58 6.81 -13.01
C ILE A 211 -3.58 5.54 -12.15
N ASN A 212 -3.55 5.70 -10.84
CA ASN A 212 -3.62 4.59 -9.90
C ASN A 212 -4.99 4.57 -9.21
N TRP A 213 -5.73 3.49 -9.45
CA TRP A 213 -6.98 3.18 -8.76
C TRP A 213 -6.82 1.91 -7.93
N LEU A 214 -7.78 1.68 -7.04
CA LEU A 214 -7.82 0.58 -6.11
C LEU A 214 -9.25 0.06 -6.03
N ILE A 215 -9.44 -1.25 -6.23
CA ILE A 215 -10.75 -1.92 -6.13
C ILE A 215 -10.54 -3.19 -5.32
N ASP A 216 -11.28 -3.36 -4.22
CA ASP A 216 -11.15 -4.50 -3.30
C ASP A 216 -9.70 -4.75 -2.79
N GLY A 217 -8.96 -3.66 -2.60
CA GLY A 217 -7.54 -3.69 -2.21
C GLY A 217 -6.57 -4.10 -3.32
N LEU A 218 -7.04 -4.36 -4.56
CA LEU A 218 -6.19 -4.61 -5.72
C LEU A 218 -5.98 -3.35 -6.57
N PRO A 219 -4.74 -3.04 -6.96
CA PRO A 219 -4.49 -1.92 -7.85
C PRO A 219 -5.09 -2.19 -9.23
N ALA A 220 -5.71 -1.17 -9.82
CA ALA A 220 -6.04 -1.22 -11.24
C ALA A 220 -4.74 -1.24 -12.06
N ALA A 221 -4.70 -2.13 -13.04
CA ALA A 221 -3.50 -2.36 -13.83
C ALA A 221 -3.75 -2.39 -15.33
N SER A 222 -2.73 -2.01 -16.09
CA SER A 222 -2.63 -2.31 -17.51
C SER A 222 -2.01 -3.70 -17.72
N LYS A 223 -2.64 -4.53 -18.54
CA LYS A 223 -2.10 -5.84 -18.93
C LYS A 223 -0.90 -5.65 -19.85
N ARG A 224 0.24 -6.24 -19.51
CA ARG A 224 1.49 -6.18 -20.27
C ARG A 224 2.05 -7.58 -20.51
N THR A 225 2.96 -7.66 -21.47
CA THR A 225 3.70 -8.89 -21.78
C THR A 225 5.19 -8.58 -21.69
N ASP A 226 5.92 -9.39 -20.94
CA ASP A 226 7.37 -9.32 -20.88
C ASP A 226 7.97 -9.83 -22.19
N SER A 227 8.78 -8.99 -22.86
CA SER A 227 9.40 -9.32 -24.14
C SER A 227 10.45 -10.44 -24.04
N LYS A 228 11.01 -10.69 -22.85
CA LYS A 228 12.02 -11.75 -22.64
C LYS A 228 11.37 -13.10 -22.40
N THR A 229 10.35 -13.14 -21.53
CA THR A 229 9.75 -14.40 -21.07
C THR A 229 8.43 -14.73 -21.76
N ASN A 230 7.86 -13.79 -22.53
CA ASN A 230 6.49 -13.83 -23.05
C ASN A 230 5.42 -14.05 -21.96
N SER A 231 5.76 -13.85 -20.70
CA SER A 231 4.79 -13.93 -19.60
C SER A 231 3.93 -12.68 -19.56
N VAL A 232 2.65 -12.87 -19.29
CA VAL A 232 1.70 -11.79 -19.07
C VAL A 232 1.79 -11.35 -17.62
N PHE A 233 1.81 -10.05 -17.38
CA PHE A 233 1.80 -9.48 -16.04
C PHE A 233 0.93 -8.23 -15.99
N TYR A 234 0.52 -7.86 -14.77
CA TYR A 234 -0.33 -6.71 -14.50
C TYR A 234 0.57 -5.58 -14.01
N SER A 235 0.80 -4.61 -14.89
CA SER A 235 1.53 -3.40 -14.55
C SER A 235 0.60 -2.47 -13.78
N ILE A 236 0.93 -2.14 -12.53
CA ILE A 236 0.16 -1.21 -11.70
C ILE A 236 0.02 0.13 -12.42
N GLY A 237 -1.20 0.67 -12.39
CA GLY A 237 -1.57 1.90 -13.05
C GLY A 237 -1.84 1.72 -14.55
N PHE A 238 -2.54 2.70 -15.13
CA PHE A 238 -2.83 2.76 -16.55
C PHE A 238 -2.65 4.18 -17.08
N GLU A 239 -2.33 4.32 -18.36
CA GLU A 239 -1.85 5.56 -18.94
C GLU A 239 -2.91 6.68 -18.94
N LEU A 240 -2.54 7.88 -18.48
CA LEU A 240 -3.36 9.10 -18.56
C LEU A 240 -3.72 9.47 -20.01
N GLY A 241 -2.83 9.14 -20.94
CA GLY A 241 -3.00 9.43 -22.35
C GLY A 241 -1.93 8.76 -23.19
N ASN A 242 -2.01 8.98 -24.50
CA ASN A 242 -1.04 8.49 -25.46
C ASN A 242 -0.30 9.67 -26.10
N GLN A 243 0.99 9.53 -26.37
CA GLN A 243 1.79 10.57 -27.03
C GLN A 243 1.46 10.74 -28.54
N GLY A 244 0.45 10.02 -29.05
CA GLY A 244 0.05 10.06 -30.45
C GLY A 244 1.00 9.27 -31.36
N THR A 245 0.58 9.08 -32.62
CA THR A 245 1.32 8.26 -33.61
C THR A 245 2.58 8.96 -34.13
N MET A 246 2.77 10.26 -33.83
CA MET A 246 3.89 11.07 -34.32
C MET A 246 4.34 12.07 -33.26
N SER A 247 5.65 12.24 -33.07
CA SER A 247 6.26 13.05 -32.00
C SER A 247 5.91 14.55 -32.02
N ASN A 248 5.27 15.03 -33.11
CA ASN A 248 4.83 16.43 -33.26
C ASN A 248 3.29 16.59 -33.19
N LEU A 249 2.53 15.52 -32.96
CA LEU A 249 1.09 15.64 -32.74
C LEU A 249 0.79 15.93 -31.27
N SER A 250 -0.29 16.67 -31.04
CA SER A 250 -0.83 16.86 -29.69
C SER A 250 -1.14 15.50 -29.05
N PRO A 251 -0.80 15.32 -27.77
CA PRO A 251 -1.08 14.08 -27.06
C PRO A 251 -2.60 13.85 -26.98
N LEU A 252 -2.97 12.57 -26.91
CA LEU A 252 -4.36 12.13 -26.79
C LEU A 252 -4.66 11.91 -25.30
N LEU A 253 -5.69 12.58 -24.78
CA LEU A 253 -6.19 12.32 -23.43
C LEU A 253 -7.04 11.05 -23.44
N HIS A 254 -6.82 10.15 -22.48
CA HIS A 254 -7.73 9.05 -22.24
C HIS A 254 -8.87 9.50 -21.32
N ASN A 255 -10.11 9.39 -21.81
CA ASN A 255 -11.33 9.77 -21.10
C ASN A 255 -12.40 8.66 -21.16
N HIS A 256 -12.10 7.52 -21.78
CA HIS A 256 -12.93 6.33 -21.70
C HIS A 256 -12.14 5.18 -21.05
N TYR A 257 -12.72 4.53 -20.05
CA TYR A 257 -12.06 3.47 -19.30
C TYR A 257 -12.85 2.16 -19.39
N ALA A 258 -12.28 1.16 -20.06
CA ALA A 258 -12.82 -0.19 -20.04
C ALA A 258 -12.27 -0.94 -18.83
N ILE A 259 -13.10 -1.09 -17.80
CA ILE A 259 -12.78 -1.74 -16.54
C ILE A 259 -13.16 -3.21 -16.65
N GLU A 260 -12.17 -4.09 -16.61
CA GLU A 260 -12.34 -5.54 -16.68
C GLU A 260 -11.99 -6.12 -15.30
N ILE A 261 -13.00 -6.69 -14.64
CA ILE A 261 -12.85 -7.25 -13.29
C ILE A 261 -12.89 -8.77 -13.39
N GLN A 262 -11.83 -9.37 -12.88
CA GLN A 262 -11.72 -10.81 -12.74
C GLN A 262 -12.21 -11.22 -11.37
N TYR A 263 -13.14 -12.17 -11.34
CA TYR A 263 -13.69 -12.69 -10.09
C TYR A 263 -13.51 -14.21 -9.99
N HIS A 264 -13.34 -14.67 -8.76
CA HIS A 264 -13.31 -16.08 -8.41
C HIS A 264 -14.59 -16.45 -7.69
N GLN A 265 -15.21 -17.56 -8.07
CA GLN A 265 -16.38 -18.10 -7.40
C GLN A 265 -15.93 -19.16 -6.41
N GLN A 266 -16.10 -18.91 -5.11
CA GLN A 266 -15.73 -19.87 -4.07
C GLN A 266 -16.85 -20.88 -3.80
N ASP A 267 -18.08 -20.38 -3.64
CA ASP A 267 -19.29 -21.15 -3.32
C ASP A 267 -20.45 -20.71 -4.22
N GLU A 268 -21.64 -21.30 -4.06
CA GLU A 268 -22.87 -20.78 -4.70
C GLU A 268 -23.14 -19.35 -4.21
N ASN A 269 -23.24 -18.40 -5.14
CA ASN A 269 -23.53 -16.98 -4.94
C ASN A 269 -22.48 -16.14 -4.18
N LYS A 270 -21.25 -16.64 -4.00
CA LYS A 270 -20.16 -15.88 -3.37
C LYS A 270 -19.00 -15.63 -4.32
N TYR A 271 -18.72 -14.36 -4.58
CA TYR A 271 -17.74 -13.91 -5.57
C TYR A 271 -16.67 -13.05 -4.92
N ARG A 272 -15.42 -13.28 -5.28
CA ARG A 272 -14.28 -12.49 -4.79
C ARG A 272 -13.55 -11.85 -5.96
N VAL A 273 -13.18 -10.57 -5.82
CA VAL A 273 -12.36 -9.89 -6.82
C VAL A 273 -10.93 -10.43 -6.72
N VAL A 274 -10.40 -10.86 -7.87
CA VAL A 274 -9.05 -11.46 -7.99
C VAL A 274 -8.18 -10.80 -9.05
N GLY A 275 -8.72 -9.83 -9.80
CA GLY A 275 -7.94 -9.05 -10.75
C GLY A 275 -8.71 -7.83 -11.24
N VAL A 276 -8.00 -6.74 -11.46
CA VAL A 276 -8.54 -5.46 -11.89
C VAL A 276 -7.69 -4.95 -13.04
N LEU A 277 -8.26 -4.96 -14.23
CA LEU A 277 -7.62 -4.48 -15.44
C LEU A 277 -8.36 -3.27 -15.98
N VAL A 278 -7.62 -2.24 -16.37
CA VAL A 278 -8.20 -1.06 -17.01
C VAL A 278 -7.55 -0.86 -18.36
N ARG A 279 -8.37 -0.78 -19.40
CA ARG A 279 -7.96 -0.45 -20.77
C ARG A 279 -8.45 0.96 -21.11
N PRO A 280 -7.57 1.97 -21.02
CA PRO A 280 -7.95 3.35 -21.32
C PRO A 280 -7.98 3.60 -22.84
N SER A 281 -8.89 4.45 -23.29
CA SER A 281 -8.97 4.93 -24.68
C SER A 281 -9.38 6.40 -24.75
N SER A 282 -9.10 7.03 -25.90
CA SER A 282 -9.37 8.44 -26.17
C SER A 282 -10.59 8.59 -27.08
N HIS A 283 -11.68 9.15 -26.56
CA HIS A 283 -12.95 9.31 -27.26
C HIS A 283 -13.35 10.78 -27.35
N LYS A 284 -13.61 11.26 -28.56
CA LYS A 284 -14.20 12.57 -28.79
C LYS A 284 -15.72 12.42 -28.88
N TYR A 285 -16.43 13.10 -27.98
CA TYR A 285 -17.89 13.18 -27.97
C TYR A 285 -18.33 14.58 -28.41
N GLU A 286 -19.37 14.65 -29.23
CA GLU A 286 -19.96 15.93 -29.67
C GLU A 286 -21.11 16.35 -28.75
N SER A 287 -21.78 15.39 -28.11
CA SER A 287 -22.93 15.62 -27.24
C SER A 287 -22.93 14.67 -26.03
N LEU A 288 -23.74 15.02 -25.02
CA LEU A 288 -23.99 14.14 -23.87
C LEU A 288 -24.66 12.82 -24.28
N ASP A 289 -25.52 12.84 -25.30
CA ASP A 289 -26.19 11.62 -25.79
C ASP A 289 -25.19 10.66 -26.46
N ASP A 290 -24.17 11.19 -27.14
CA ASP A 290 -23.07 10.40 -27.68
C ASP A 290 -22.24 9.79 -26.55
N ALA A 291 -21.93 10.59 -25.52
CA ALA A 291 -21.20 10.13 -24.35
C ALA A 291 -21.97 9.01 -23.60
N LYS A 292 -23.29 9.14 -23.45
CA LYS A 292 -24.17 8.11 -22.85
C LYS A 292 -24.19 6.79 -23.61
N LYS A 293 -23.87 6.82 -24.91
CA LYS A 293 -23.76 5.62 -25.76
C LYS A 293 -22.31 5.21 -26.05
N CYS A 294 -21.33 5.96 -25.52
CA CYS A 294 -19.92 5.84 -25.85
C CYS A 294 -19.66 5.89 -27.36
N HIS A 295 -20.51 6.61 -28.10
CA HIS A 295 -20.38 6.78 -29.54
C HIS A 295 -19.36 7.88 -29.82
N THR A 296 -18.17 7.48 -30.27
CA THR A 296 -17.06 8.43 -30.52
C THR A 296 -16.93 8.76 -31.99
N THR A 297 -16.70 10.03 -32.31
CA THR A 297 -16.43 10.52 -33.67
C THR A 297 -14.94 10.56 -34.00
N GLY A 298 -14.07 10.37 -33.00
CA GLY A 298 -12.62 10.41 -33.16
C GLY A 298 -11.86 10.31 -31.84
N THR A 299 -10.64 10.82 -31.82
CA THR A 299 -9.79 10.86 -30.62
C THR A 299 -9.78 12.26 -30.01
N LEU A 300 -9.66 12.34 -28.69
CA LEU A 300 -9.66 13.59 -27.95
C LEU A 300 -8.24 14.14 -27.78
N THR A 301 -7.99 15.32 -28.34
CA THR A 301 -6.80 16.15 -28.09
C THR A 301 -7.21 17.40 -27.31
N LEU A 302 -6.39 17.83 -26.35
CA LEU A 302 -6.61 19.09 -25.65
C LEU A 302 -5.85 20.23 -26.33
N ASP A 303 -6.57 21.31 -26.62
CA ASP A 303 -6.01 22.57 -27.11
C ASP A 303 -5.46 23.41 -25.95
N GLU A 304 -4.19 23.82 -26.04
CA GLU A 304 -3.50 24.54 -24.95
C GLU A 304 -3.85 26.05 -24.89
N LYS A 305 -4.67 26.56 -25.81
CA LYS A 305 -5.03 27.99 -25.92
C LYS A 305 -6.50 28.26 -25.64
N THR A 306 -7.35 27.25 -25.76
CA THR A 306 -8.80 27.38 -25.64
C THR A 306 -9.36 26.43 -24.60
N ASP A 307 -10.57 26.72 -24.12
CA ASP A 307 -11.25 25.84 -23.17
C ASP A 307 -11.71 24.57 -23.87
N ASN A 308 -11.40 23.44 -23.24
CA ASN A 308 -11.72 22.11 -23.73
C ASN A 308 -12.87 21.52 -22.94
N ALA A 309 -13.69 20.77 -23.64
CA ALA A 309 -14.95 20.31 -23.14
C ALA A 309 -14.91 18.77 -23.16
N VAL A 310 -14.83 18.14 -21.98
CA VAL A 310 -14.51 16.70 -21.84
C VAL A 310 -15.58 15.96 -21.05
N TRP A 311 -16.04 14.83 -21.59
CA TRP A 311 -16.84 13.85 -20.85
C TRP A 311 -16.01 12.60 -20.55
N TYR A 312 -16.09 12.14 -19.30
CA TYR A 312 -15.51 10.88 -18.87
C TYR A 312 -16.55 9.78 -18.92
N THR A 313 -16.15 8.63 -19.46
CA THR A 313 -17.03 7.46 -19.63
C THR A 313 -16.31 6.19 -19.23
N TYR A 314 -17.06 5.15 -18.91
CA TYR A 314 -16.49 3.86 -18.60
C TYR A 314 -17.42 2.74 -19.01
N LYS A 315 -16.87 1.53 -19.07
CA LYS A 315 -17.63 0.29 -19.21
C LYS A 315 -17.07 -0.76 -18.27
N VAL A 316 -17.89 -1.71 -17.86
CA VAL A 316 -17.54 -2.71 -16.85
C VAL A 316 -17.81 -4.10 -17.41
N ASP A 317 -16.78 -4.91 -17.48
CA ASP A 317 -16.83 -6.30 -17.94
C ASP A 317 -16.37 -7.23 -16.80
N TRP A 318 -17.28 -8.09 -16.31
CA TRP A 318 -16.97 -9.12 -15.31
C TRP A 318 -16.59 -10.43 -16.00
N THR A 319 -15.46 -11.00 -15.58
CA THR A 319 -14.93 -12.25 -16.15
C THR A 319 -14.55 -13.24 -15.06
N ILE A 320 -14.98 -14.49 -15.20
CA ILE A 320 -14.61 -15.55 -14.26
C ILE A 320 -13.13 -15.91 -14.39
N SER A 321 -12.44 -16.12 -13.27
CA SER A 321 -11.03 -16.50 -13.22
C SER A 321 -10.82 -17.74 -12.33
N PRO A 322 -9.96 -18.69 -12.75
CA PRO A 322 -9.57 -19.82 -11.92
C PRO A 322 -8.63 -19.44 -10.76
N THR A 323 -8.13 -18.19 -10.72
CA THR A 323 -7.23 -17.71 -9.67
C THR A 323 -7.93 -17.70 -8.31
N ALA A 324 -7.38 -18.43 -7.35
CA ALA A 324 -7.87 -18.39 -5.97
C ALA A 324 -7.54 -17.04 -5.32
N TRP A 325 -8.37 -16.60 -4.37
CA TRP A 325 -8.17 -15.31 -3.69
C TRP A 325 -6.78 -15.17 -3.05
N ALA A 326 -6.23 -16.25 -2.47
CA ALA A 326 -4.92 -16.24 -1.83
C ALA A 326 -3.75 -15.91 -2.79
N THR A 327 -3.89 -16.19 -4.08
CA THR A 327 -2.86 -15.97 -5.11
C THR A 327 -3.21 -14.81 -6.04
N ARG A 328 -4.19 -13.98 -5.68
CA ARG A 328 -4.66 -12.86 -6.52
C ARG A 328 -3.60 -11.80 -6.82
N TRP A 329 -2.55 -11.73 -6.00
CA TRP A 329 -1.41 -10.81 -6.17
C TRP A 329 -0.34 -11.32 -7.13
N ASP A 330 -0.34 -12.60 -7.51
CA ASP A 330 0.76 -13.20 -8.28
C ASP A 330 0.98 -12.52 -9.64
N ASN A 331 -0.10 -12.11 -10.31
CA ASN A 331 -0.02 -11.41 -11.60
C ASN A 331 0.55 -9.98 -11.48
N TYR A 332 0.46 -9.36 -10.31
CA TYR A 332 0.94 -8.00 -10.04
C TYR A 332 2.41 -7.97 -9.61
N LEU A 333 2.92 -9.07 -9.04
CA LEU A 333 4.27 -9.18 -8.47
C LEU A 333 5.29 -9.76 -9.47
N HIS A 334 5.28 -9.28 -10.71
CA HIS A 334 6.20 -9.76 -11.74
C HIS A 334 7.64 -9.29 -11.49
N THR A 335 8.59 -10.21 -11.56
CA THR A 335 10.03 -9.95 -11.31
C THR A 335 10.81 -9.94 -12.64
N PHE A 336 11.33 -8.77 -13.03
CA PHE A 336 11.84 -8.53 -14.40
C PHE A 336 13.25 -9.07 -14.73
N ASP A 337 14.07 -9.47 -13.75
CA ASP A 337 15.28 -10.30 -13.97
C ASP A 337 15.90 -10.69 -12.61
N PRO A 338 15.81 -11.97 -12.16
CA PRO A 338 16.41 -12.39 -10.90
C PRO A 338 17.94 -12.23 -10.85
N ARG A 339 18.62 -12.15 -12.00
CA ARG A 339 20.09 -12.18 -12.08
C ARG A 339 20.75 -10.91 -11.54
N ILE A 340 20.06 -9.76 -11.61
CA ILE A 340 20.60 -8.48 -11.12
C ILE A 340 20.64 -8.46 -9.58
N HIS A 341 19.68 -9.12 -8.92
CA HIS A 341 19.65 -9.21 -7.45
C HIS A 341 20.74 -10.13 -6.89
N TRP A 342 21.10 -11.19 -7.59
CA TRP A 342 22.15 -12.13 -7.14
C TRP A 342 23.52 -11.45 -7.02
N PHE A 343 23.87 -10.53 -7.93
CA PHE A 343 25.13 -9.80 -7.86
C PHE A 343 25.23 -8.91 -6.60
N SER A 344 24.15 -8.21 -6.26
CA SER A 344 24.07 -7.39 -5.04
C SER A 344 24.14 -8.25 -3.77
N LEU A 345 23.47 -9.40 -3.75
CA LEU A 345 23.52 -10.34 -2.64
C LEU A 345 24.94 -10.87 -2.40
N VAL A 346 25.63 -11.32 -3.46
CA VAL A 346 27.03 -11.76 -3.36
C VAL A 346 27.94 -10.63 -2.88
N ASN A 347 27.80 -9.43 -3.44
CA ASN A 347 28.60 -8.28 -3.04
C ASN A 347 28.41 -7.92 -1.55
N SER A 348 27.17 -7.95 -1.07
CA SER A 348 26.87 -7.69 0.35
C SER A 348 27.49 -8.74 1.28
N ILE A 349 27.45 -10.02 0.90
CA ILE A 349 28.05 -11.12 1.67
C ILE A 349 29.57 -10.96 1.75
N VAL A 350 30.23 -10.62 0.63
CA VAL A 350 31.69 -10.41 0.59
C VAL A 350 32.10 -9.26 1.53
N ILE A 351 31.36 -8.15 1.51
CA ILE A 351 31.64 -6.99 2.39
C ILE A 351 31.47 -7.38 3.86
N VAL A 352 30.39 -8.10 4.22
CA VAL A 352 30.15 -8.55 5.60
C VAL A 352 31.24 -9.51 6.09
N LEU A 353 31.67 -10.46 5.25
CA LEU A 353 32.76 -11.38 5.60
C LEU A 353 34.09 -10.65 5.80
N PHE A 354 34.38 -9.64 4.96
CA PHE A 354 35.59 -8.85 5.08
C PHE A 354 35.60 -7.99 6.36
N LEU A 355 34.48 -7.30 6.65
CA LEU A 355 34.36 -6.48 7.86
C LEU A 355 34.41 -7.32 9.14
N THR A 356 33.72 -8.47 9.17
CA THR A 356 33.76 -9.39 10.32
C THR A 356 35.16 -9.99 10.51
N GLY A 357 35.85 -10.35 9.42
CA GLY A 357 37.25 -10.81 9.46
C GLY A 357 38.21 -9.75 9.98
N MET A 358 38.07 -8.49 9.55
CA MET A 358 38.89 -7.38 10.04
C MET A 358 38.70 -7.14 11.54
N VAL A 359 37.44 -7.11 12.01
CA VAL A 359 37.11 -6.97 13.44
C VAL A 359 37.67 -8.15 14.25
N ALA A 360 37.50 -9.38 13.76
CA ALA A 360 38.03 -10.57 14.40
C ALA A 360 39.57 -10.53 14.49
N MET A 361 40.27 -10.07 13.44
CA MET A 361 41.73 -9.91 13.47
C MET A 361 42.18 -8.86 14.51
N ILE A 362 41.46 -7.74 14.62
CA ILE A 362 41.74 -6.70 15.63
C ILE A 362 41.54 -7.27 17.04
N LEU A 363 40.43 -7.97 17.28
CA LEU A 363 40.15 -8.60 18.58
C LEU A 363 41.17 -9.68 18.93
N LEU A 364 41.54 -10.56 18.00
CA LEU A 364 42.56 -11.57 18.21
C LEU A 364 43.94 -10.96 18.50
N ARG A 365 44.31 -9.89 17.79
CA ARG A 365 45.56 -9.15 18.08
C ARG A 365 45.53 -8.51 19.46
N ALA A 366 44.42 -7.88 19.83
CA ALA A 366 44.27 -7.27 21.15
C ALA A 366 44.35 -8.32 22.26
N LEU A 367 43.61 -9.42 22.11
CA LEU A 367 43.58 -10.53 23.08
C LEU A 367 44.94 -11.22 23.19
N HIS A 368 45.64 -11.47 22.08
CA HIS A 368 46.98 -12.05 22.12
C HIS A 368 47.99 -11.13 22.80
N LYS A 369 47.91 -9.81 22.52
CA LYS A 369 48.74 -8.80 23.20
C LYS A 369 48.45 -8.75 24.70
N ASP A 370 47.18 -8.80 25.10
CA ASP A 370 46.80 -8.78 26.51
C ASP A 370 47.24 -10.07 27.23
N ILE A 371 47.03 -11.26 26.65
CA ILE A 371 47.52 -12.53 27.21
C ILE A 371 49.03 -12.50 27.37
N SER A 372 49.76 -12.04 26.34
CA SER A 372 51.22 -11.92 26.43
C SER A 372 51.66 -10.96 27.54
N ARG A 373 50.90 -9.89 27.81
CA ARG A 373 51.18 -8.96 28.91
C ARG A 373 50.92 -9.62 30.28
N TYR A 374 49.79 -10.30 30.45
CA TYR A 374 49.45 -10.98 31.70
C TYR A 374 50.46 -12.08 32.03
N ASN A 375 50.82 -12.92 31.05
CA ASN A 375 51.83 -13.96 31.24
C ASN A 375 53.22 -13.40 31.59
N GLN A 376 53.56 -12.19 31.11
CA GLN A 376 54.82 -11.52 31.49
C GLN A 376 54.79 -10.96 32.91
N ILE A 377 53.65 -10.46 33.38
CA ILE A 377 53.48 -9.97 34.75
C ILE A 377 53.53 -11.13 35.74
N GLU A 378 52.81 -12.22 35.46
CA GLU A 378 52.84 -13.44 36.27
C GLU A 378 54.27 -14.01 36.38
N ALA A 379 55.00 -14.07 35.27
CA ALA A 379 56.41 -14.48 35.29
C ALA A 379 57.33 -13.52 36.07
N GLN A 380 57.01 -12.23 36.15
CA GLN A 380 57.77 -11.28 36.99
C GLN A 380 57.41 -11.38 38.47
N GLU A 381 56.13 -11.58 38.79
CA GLU A 381 55.66 -11.81 40.16
C GLU A 381 56.23 -13.11 40.73
N ASP A 382 56.22 -14.23 39.98
CA ASP A 382 56.86 -15.48 40.37
C ASP A 382 58.35 -15.30 40.68
N VAL A 383 59.07 -14.55 39.82
CA VAL A 383 60.49 -14.25 40.05
C VAL A 383 60.67 -13.39 41.30
N GLN A 384 59.81 -12.40 41.54
CA GLN A 384 59.90 -11.51 42.70
C GLN A 384 59.51 -12.20 44.01
N GLU A 385 58.53 -13.10 44.01
CA GLU A 385 58.19 -13.93 45.17
C GLU A 385 59.36 -14.84 45.55
N ASP A 386 60.07 -15.42 44.58
CA ASP A 386 61.22 -16.32 44.81
C ASP A 386 62.45 -15.60 45.43
N PHE A 387 62.56 -14.28 45.27
CA PHE A 387 63.55 -13.45 45.97
C PHE A 387 63.05 -12.91 47.32
N GLY A 388 61.74 -12.75 47.51
CA GLY A 388 61.14 -12.15 48.70
C GLY A 388 61.27 -13.00 49.97
N TRP A 389 61.02 -14.30 49.90
CA TRP A 389 61.07 -15.19 51.06
C TRP A 389 62.50 -15.45 51.58
N LYS A 390 63.52 -15.33 50.71
CA LYS A 390 64.94 -15.48 51.08
C LYS A 390 65.50 -14.31 51.88
N LEU A 391 64.89 -13.12 51.81
CA LEU A 391 65.29 -11.95 52.60
C LEU A 391 64.73 -11.95 54.02
N VAL A 392 63.70 -12.76 54.31
CA VAL A 392 63.05 -12.84 55.64
C VAL A 392 63.75 -13.82 56.58
N HIS A 393 64.65 -14.66 56.07
CA HIS A 393 65.41 -15.65 56.86
C HIS A 393 66.87 -15.27 57.15
N GLY A 394 67.26 -14.01 56.89
CA GLY A 394 68.64 -13.55 56.97
C GLY A 394 68.90 -12.42 57.99
N ASP A 395 68.20 -12.41 59.13
CA ASP A 395 68.52 -11.57 60.30
C ASP A 395 68.51 -12.42 61.59
#